data_AF-H0T400-F1
#
_entry.id   AF-H0T400-F1
#
_cell.length_a   1.000
_cell.length_b   1.000
_cell.length_c   1.000
_cell.angle_alpha   90.00
_cell.angle_beta   90.00
_cell.angle_gamma   90.00
#
_symmetry.space_group_name_H-M   'P 1'
#
loop_
_entity.id
_entity.type
_entity.pdbx_description
1 polymer ?
#
loop_
_entity_poly.entity_id
_entity_poly.type
_entity_poly.pdbx_seq_one_letter_code
_entity_poly.pdbx_strand_id
1 'polypeptide(L)'
;MATNFNATALANGTSNLLTRTSALNLSTDLVQAGAVFNDAVRISLGLYSGSQGSGNSNTFLSSYTTDIHAVQNDIAAILANPNDVTIGGQTFTLNSTDVAVLTNVQTQLGTLLTAAAQTTNATTMSAASQTVHMLQTEILSEINNDAHLSAALNNVTFTANTGATDVAFQNLPAGADDPTTLTAATAGTSLKVVGEVFNAAVNVISGGINAANLAEVTADFTAVQSGLTAILNNATMLAQIEAGETANAAAATTLHLQTVLNQVNLQLAKYDAAAATGNTTALRGTADNLLDIIDIVQNDAALNTAAGGNGNPGHSGGFAEDPGGLTGTVTRFQDNQAQTNFWATFVAEANTINAQLAAIVNGTGTASQALITQIENYNKFGASFDAAQGAVFQGRFDNELNNGTLQADSATAIKALQGLLNGDTGAARTSDLAMLTAAGAGFVADANDVSGNNIAVGGASYVGSATTVSKATSVAGLAQGTTKVTAHPNIANGTGGTATAAAATSGTTASSGGTTKTTGTSTTDNTTAATTKTTTNTTTQGSHHHHDTTAATHSSGASHTSTSHSSPAVEHHHHAMQHIWG
;
A
#
# COMPACT_ATOMS: atom_id res chain seq x y z
N MET A 1 0.68 19.11 33.78
CA MET A 1 1.26 17.77 33.55
C MET A 1 2.43 17.93 32.58
N ALA A 2 3.49 17.12 32.68
CA ALA A 2 4.71 17.37 31.93
C ALA A 2 4.44 17.35 30.41
N THR A 3 4.63 18.50 29.76
CA THR A 3 4.59 18.65 28.31
C THR A 3 5.72 17.81 27.71
N ASN A 4 5.38 16.66 27.12
CA ASN A 4 6.29 15.85 26.31
C ASN A 4 6.63 16.53 24.96
N PHE A 5 6.59 17.86 24.91
CA PHE A 5 6.77 18.61 23.69
C PHE A 5 8.25 18.95 23.51
N ASN A 6 8.85 18.39 22.46
CA ASN A 6 10.20 18.73 22.01
C ASN A 6 10.12 19.08 20.52
N ALA A 7 10.22 20.36 20.20
CA ALA A 7 10.12 20.86 18.82
C ALA A 7 11.15 20.22 17.88
N THR A 8 12.37 19.96 18.38
CA THR A 8 13.41 19.28 17.58
C THR A 8 13.06 17.82 17.33
N ALA A 9 12.54 17.11 18.34
CA ALA A 9 12.09 15.74 18.16
C ALA A 9 10.86 15.67 17.25
N LEU A 10 10.01 16.69 17.27
CA LEU A 10 8.81 16.75 16.45
C LEU A 10 9.16 17.00 14.98
N ALA A 11 10.08 17.94 14.72
CA ALA A 11 10.52 18.28 13.37
C ALA A 11 11.38 17.21 12.68
N ASN A 12 11.81 16.16 13.40
CA ASN A 12 12.58 15.06 12.83
C ASN A 12 11.89 13.69 12.98
N GLY A 13 10.60 13.68 13.33
CA GLY A 13 9.78 12.46 13.44
C GLY A 13 10.06 11.60 14.67
N THR A 14 10.93 12.02 15.61
CA THR A 14 11.29 11.22 16.80
C THR A 14 10.49 11.57 18.06
N SER A 15 9.54 12.50 17.95
CA SER A 15 8.72 12.93 19.07
C SER A 15 7.76 11.84 19.51
N ASN A 16 7.66 11.66 20.83
CA ASN A 16 6.64 10.78 21.41
C ASN A 16 5.21 11.25 21.05
N LEU A 17 5.00 12.51 20.68
CA LEU A 17 3.69 13.00 20.22
C LEU A 17 3.23 12.32 18.92
N LEU A 18 4.14 11.72 18.16
CA LEU A 18 3.81 10.94 16.96
C LEU A 18 3.58 9.46 17.30
N THR A 19 3.70 9.07 18.56
CA THR A 19 3.37 7.72 19.04
C THR A 19 1.97 7.70 19.63
N ARG A 20 1.13 6.78 19.17
CA ARG A 20 -0.27 6.67 19.60
C ARG A 20 -0.42 6.57 21.11
N THR A 21 0.40 5.76 21.78
CA THR A 21 0.35 5.59 23.24
C THR A 21 0.56 6.89 24.01
N SER A 22 1.42 7.79 23.52
CA SER A 22 1.69 9.04 24.21
C SER A 22 0.70 10.13 23.82
N ALA A 23 0.31 10.19 22.55
CA ALA A 23 -0.58 11.21 21.98
C ALA A 23 -2.00 11.16 22.54
N LEU A 24 -2.44 10.00 23.05
CA LEU A 24 -3.77 9.82 23.66
C LEU A 24 -3.87 10.28 25.13
N ASN A 25 -2.78 10.75 25.73
CA ASN A 25 -2.83 11.28 27.10
C ASN A 25 -3.43 12.69 27.11
N LEU A 26 -4.26 12.99 28.11
CA LEU A 26 -4.88 14.31 28.26
C LEU A 26 -3.84 15.45 28.20
N SER A 27 -4.10 16.44 27.35
CA SER A 27 -3.24 17.60 27.11
C SER A 27 -4.03 18.90 26.97
N THR A 28 -3.35 20.02 27.17
CA THR A 28 -3.82 21.37 26.81
C THR A 28 -3.06 21.94 25.60
N ASP A 29 -2.30 21.08 24.90
CA ASP A 29 -1.56 21.45 23.69
C ASP A 29 -2.36 21.13 22.42
N LEU A 30 -2.68 22.16 21.63
CA LEU A 30 -3.50 22.00 20.44
C LEU A 30 -2.80 21.23 19.31
N VAL A 31 -1.46 21.18 19.30
CA VAL A 31 -0.71 20.39 18.31
C VAL A 31 -0.89 18.90 18.54
N GLN A 32 -0.96 18.47 19.81
CA GLN A 32 -1.27 17.06 20.12
C GLN A 32 -2.68 16.70 19.65
N ALA A 33 -3.67 17.54 19.98
CA ALA A 33 -5.05 17.31 19.56
C ALA A 33 -5.16 17.22 18.03
N GLY A 34 -4.48 18.11 17.30
CA GLY A 34 -4.48 18.06 15.84
C GLY A 34 -3.72 16.88 15.25
N ALA A 35 -2.62 16.43 15.84
CA ALA A 35 -1.92 15.22 15.38
C ALA A 35 -2.78 13.95 15.57
N VAL A 36 -3.50 13.84 16.69
CA VAL A 36 -4.47 12.75 16.90
C VAL A 36 -5.66 12.86 15.94
N PHE A 37 -6.09 14.08 15.62
CA PHE A 37 -7.14 14.27 14.61
C PHE A 37 -6.69 13.90 13.20
N ASN A 38 -5.45 14.22 12.80
CA ASN A 38 -4.86 13.79 11.52
C ASN A 38 -4.89 12.25 11.40
N ASP A 39 -4.51 11.53 12.45
CA ASP A 39 -4.57 10.07 12.49
C ASP A 39 -5.99 9.53 12.32
N ALA A 40 -6.98 10.15 13.00
CA ALA A 40 -8.38 9.82 12.84
C ALA A 40 -8.86 10.05 11.40
N VAL A 41 -8.47 11.16 10.77
CA VAL A 41 -8.78 11.45 9.36
C VAL A 41 -8.20 10.37 8.45
N ARG A 42 -6.92 10.03 8.60
CA ARG A 42 -6.24 9.00 7.78
C ARG A 42 -6.95 7.66 7.83
N ILE A 43 -7.29 7.15 9.02
CA ILE A 43 -7.94 5.83 9.15
C ILE A 43 -9.44 5.85 8.79
N SER A 44 -10.02 7.03 8.56
CA SER A 44 -11.43 7.16 8.18
C SER A 44 -11.72 6.72 6.73
N LEU A 45 -10.69 6.52 5.91
CA LEU A 45 -10.79 5.94 4.56
C LEU A 45 -11.47 4.55 4.56
N GLY A 46 -11.40 3.83 5.68
CA GLY A 46 -11.89 2.45 5.77
C GLY A 46 -12.25 2.03 7.19
N LEU A 47 -13.30 2.62 7.79
CA LEU A 47 -13.75 2.33 9.16
C LEU A 47 -14.34 0.92 9.31
N TYR A 48 -13.48 -0.10 9.30
CA TYR A 48 -13.89 -1.47 9.48
C TYR A 48 -14.13 -1.81 10.96
N SER A 49 -15.07 -2.71 11.20
CA SER A 49 -15.41 -3.25 12.52
C SER A 49 -15.65 -4.75 12.41
N GLY A 50 -14.64 -5.57 12.68
CA GLY A 50 -14.77 -7.02 12.56
C GLY A 50 -13.62 -7.76 13.20
N SER A 51 -13.87 -9.02 13.58
CA SER A 51 -12.82 -9.93 14.04
C SER A 51 -11.82 -10.16 12.91
N GLN A 52 -10.53 -10.06 13.24
CA GLN A 52 -9.45 -10.19 12.26
C GLN A 52 -9.07 -11.66 11.99
N GLY A 53 -9.71 -12.61 12.68
CA GLY A 53 -9.34 -14.03 12.66
C GLY A 53 -8.05 -14.26 13.45
N SER A 54 -6.90 -14.06 12.78
CA SER A 54 -5.57 -13.96 13.39
C SER A 54 -5.13 -12.48 13.46
N GLY A 55 -4.16 -12.16 14.32
CA GLY A 55 -3.58 -10.83 14.39
C GLY A 55 -3.86 -10.08 15.70
N ASN A 56 -3.09 -9.02 15.89
CA ASN A 56 -3.04 -8.14 17.06
C ASN A 56 -3.47 -6.71 16.73
N SER A 57 -3.98 -6.42 15.52
CA SER A 57 -4.32 -5.05 15.16
C SER A 57 -5.68 -4.62 15.72
N ASN A 58 -5.77 -3.36 16.11
CA ASN A 58 -7.03 -2.72 16.41
C ASN A 58 -7.84 -2.54 15.13
N THR A 59 -9.16 -2.55 15.25
CA THR A 59 -10.01 -2.14 14.13
C THR A 59 -9.86 -0.62 13.90
N PHE A 60 -10.00 -0.16 12.67
CA PHE A 60 -9.95 1.28 12.39
C PHE A 60 -11.11 2.01 13.05
N LEU A 61 -12.30 1.41 13.16
CA LEU A 61 -13.39 2.02 13.93
C LEU A 61 -13.03 2.22 15.42
N SER A 62 -12.38 1.23 16.05
CA SER A 62 -11.99 1.36 17.47
C SER A 62 -10.89 2.40 17.66
N SER A 63 -9.95 2.47 16.71
CA SER A 63 -8.86 3.46 16.75
C SER A 63 -9.43 4.86 16.54
N TYR A 64 -10.24 5.06 15.50
CA TYR A 64 -10.93 6.31 15.20
C TYR A 64 -11.74 6.84 16.38
N THR A 65 -12.58 6.01 16.99
CA THR A 65 -13.39 6.44 18.13
C THR A 65 -12.54 6.79 19.35
N THR A 66 -11.42 6.09 19.57
CA THR A 66 -10.46 6.43 20.62
C THR A 66 -9.79 7.78 20.35
N ASP A 67 -9.42 8.05 19.10
CA ASP A 67 -8.77 9.29 18.69
C ASP A 67 -9.72 10.47 18.84
N ILE A 68 -10.94 10.37 18.30
CA ILE A 68 -11.96 11.41 18.45
C ILE A 68 -12.29 11.67 19.93
N HIS A 69 -12.34 10.64 20.79
CA HIS A 69 -12.48 10.83 22.23
C HIS A 69 -11.29 11.58 22.86
N ALA A 70 -10.05 11.27 22.47
CA ALA A 70 -8.87 11.96 22.97
C ALA A 70 -8.86 13.44 22.54
N VAL A 71 -9.14 13.73 21.27
CA VAL A 71 -9.27 15.11 20.76
C VAL A 71 -10.38 15.87 21.50
N GLN A 72 -11.54 15.23 21.71
CA GLN A 72 -12.65 15.85 22.44
C GLN A 72 -12.27 16.19 23.89
N ASN A 73 -11.52 15.31 24.56
CA ASN A 73 -11.05 15.53 25.92
C ASN A 73 -10.00 16.64 26.00
N ASP A 74 -9.07 16.69 25.05
CA ASP A 74 -8.04 17.74 24.97
C ASP A 74 -8.68 19.11 24.73
N ILE A 75 -9.61 19.22 23.77
CA ILE A 75 -10.34 20.46 23.51
C ILE A 75 -11.19 20.87 24.74
N ALA A 76 -11.82 19.91 25.43
CA ALA A 76 -12.52 20.19 26.68
C ALA A 76 -11.59 20.78 27.75
N ALA A 77 -10.39 20.23 27.88
CA ALA A 77 -9.39 20.71 28.84
C ALA A 77 -8.86 22.10 28.48
N ILE A 78 -8.64 22.38 27.19
CA ILE A 78 -8.26 23.70 26.66
C ILE A 78 -9.31 24.75 27.00
N LEU A 79 -10.59 24.46 26.72
CA LEU A 79 -11.71 25.37 27.01
C LEU A 79 -11.92 25.59 28.52
N ALA A 80 -11.68 24.57 29.34
CA ALA A 80 -11.80 24.67 30.79
C ALA A 80 -10.64 25.43 31.44
N ASN A 81 -9.46 25.43 30.83
CA ASN A 81 -8.23 26.03 31.36
C ASN A 81 -7.57 26.97 30.33
N PRO A 82 -8.25 28.06 29.91
CA PRO A 82 -7.79 28.91 28.82
C PRO A 82 -6.45 29.63 29.08
N ASN A 83 -5.98 29.67 30.33
CA ASN A 83 -4.69 30.25 30.71
C ASN A 83 -3.51 29.26 30.59
N ASP A 84 -3.78 27.97 30.44
CA ASP A 84 -2.78 26.89 30.41
C ASP A 84 -2.64 26.28 29.00
N VAL A 85 -3.20 26.94 27.98
CA VAL A 85 -3.20 26.47 26.60
C VAL A 85 -1.81 26.65 26.00
N THR A 86 -1.36 25.61 25.30
CA THR A 86 -0.13 25.66 24.51
C THR A 86 -0.38 25.31 23.06
N ILE A 87 0.47 25.83 22.18
CA ILE A 87 0.63 25.38 20.80
C ILE A 87 2.11 25.08 20.63
N GLY A 88 2.43 23.82 20.42
CA GLY A 88 3.82 23.43 20.22
C GLY A 88 4.67 23.58 21.49
N GLY A 89 4.08 23.32 22.65
CA GLY A 89 4.69 23.52 23.97
C GLY A 89 4.85 24.98 24.40
N GLN A 90 4.46 25.94 23.55
CA GLN A 90 4.54 27.37 23.85
C GLN A 90 3.19 27.90 24.31
N THR A 91 3.19 28.77 25.31
CA THR A 91 1.97 29.41 25.80
C THR A 91 1.24 30.13 24.67
N PHE A 92 -0.05 29.88 24.56
CA PHE A 92 -0.93 30.46 23.55
C PHE A 92 -2.16 31.06 24.22
N THR A 93 -2.50 32.30 23.91
CA THR A 93 -3.67 32.97 24.50
C THR A 93 -4.82 32.91 23.52
N LEU A 94 -5.87 32.17 23.86
CA LEU A 94 -7.09 32.11 23.05
C LEU A 94 -7.80 33.46 23.02
N ASN A 95 -8.20 33.92 21.84
CA ASN A 95 -9.13 35.02 21.66
C ASN A 95 -10.58 34.51 21.61
N SER A 96 -11.57 35.41 21.53
CA SER A 96 -12.99 35.03 21.52
C SER A 96 -13.43 34.19 20.32
N THR A 97 -12.80 34.40 19.16
CA THR A 97 -13.03 33.62 17.94
C THR A 97 -12.51 32.21 18.12
N ASP A 98 -11.27 32.05 18.61
CA ASP A 98 -10.67 30.73 18.87
C ASP A 98 -11.55 29.91 19.82
N VAL A 99 -12.05 30.53 20.89
CA VAL A 99 -12.94 29.87 21.86
C VAL A 99 -14.25 29.44 21.19
N ALA A 100 -14.82 30.26 20.32
CA ALA A 100 -16.05 29.91 19.60
C ALA A 100 -15.82 28.73 18.65
N VAL A 101 -14.72 28.74 17.89
CA VAL A 101 -14.31 27.66 16.99
C VAL A 101 -14.11 26.36 17.78
N LEU A 102 -13.31 26.38 18.84
CA LEU A 102 -13.05 25.18 19.64
C LEU A 102 -14.32 24.64 20.34
N THR A 103 -15.27 25.50 20.70
CA THR A 103 -16.57 25.07 21.24
C THR A 103 -17.43 24.36 20.19
N ASN A 104 -17.43 24.85 18.94
CA ASN A 104 -18.12 24.20 17.83
C ASN A 104 -17.48 22.84 17.52
N VAL A 105 -16.15 22.81 17.37
CA VAL A 105 -15.37 21.57 17.15
C VAL A 105 -15.67 20.54 18.24
N GLN A 106 -15.70 20.93 19.52
CA GLN A 106 -16.04 20.02 20.62
C GLN A 106 -17.43 19.36 20.44
N THR A 107 -18.40 20.11 19.94
CA THR A 107 -19.76 19.62 19.68
C THR A 107 -19.77 18.67 18.48
N GLN A 108 -19.09 19.04 17.39
CA GLN A 108 -18.96 18.21 16.19
C GLN A 108 -18.27 16.87 16.49
N LEU A 109 -17.23 16.86 17.32
CA LEU A 109 -16.55 15.62 17.76
C LEU A 109 -17.53 14.66 18.48
N GLY A 110 -18.48 15.20 19.27
CA GLY A 110 -19.54 14.39 19.89
C GLY A 110 -20.49 13.76 18.86
N THR A 111 -20.81 14.49 17.80
CA THR A 111 -21.61 13.96 16.69
C THR A 111 -20.82 12.93 15.88
N LEU A 112 -19.52 13.14 15.64
CA LEU A 112 -18.64 12.17 14.98
C LEU A 112 -18.60 10.82 15.70
N LEU A 113 -18.50 10.82 17.03
CA LEU A 113 -18.54 9.57 17.83
C LEU A 113 -19.86 8.82 17.65
N THR A 114 -20.97 9.55 17.61
CA THR A 114 -22.30 8.97 17.40
C THR A 114 -22.43 8.40 15.99
N ALA A 115 -21.97 9.14 14.97
CA ALA A 115 -22.01 8.71 13.58
C ALA A 115 -21.10 7.50 13.32
N ALA A 116 -19.87 7.51 13.82
CA ALA A 116 -18.92 6.41 13.66
C ALA A 116 -19.48 5.08 14.17
N ALA A 117 -20.17 5.07 15.31
CA ALA A 117 -20.82 3.85 15.82
C ALA A 117 -21.92 3.30 14.90
N GLN A 118 -22.49 4.12 14.02
CA GLN A 118 -23.55 3.74 13.08
C GLN A 118 -23.03 3.26 11.71
N THR A 119 -21.72 3.32 11.45
CA THR A 119 -21.13 2.83 10.19
C THR A 119 -21.18 1.31 10.07
N THR A 120 -21.34 0.60 11.19
CA THR A 120 -21.41 -0.87 11.22
C THR A 120 -22.80 -1.42 10.90
N ASN A 121 -23.81 -0.55 10.77
CA ASN A 121 -25.19 -0.93 10.50
C ASN A 121 -25.55 -0.57 9.07
N ALA A 122 -25.80 -1.58 8.24
CA ALA A 122 -26.10 -1.43 6.81
C ALA A 122 -27.25 -0.45 6.50
N THR A 123 -28.19 -0.24 7.44
CA THR A 123 -29.31 0.70 7.24
C THR A 123 -28.89 2.15 7.46
N THR A 124 -27.95 2.41 8.36
CA THR A 124 -27.52 3.76 8.76
C THR A 124 -26.17 4.16 8.20
N MET A 125 -25.39 3.21 7.69
CA MET A 125 -24.00 3.39 7.27
C MET A 125 -23.82 4.51 6.26
N SER A 126 -24.71 4.65 5.26
CA SER A 126 -24.57 5.72 4.25
C SER A 126 -24.71 7.12 4.86
N ALA A 127 -25.74 7.34 5.69
CA ALA A 127 -25.91 8.62 6.37
C ALA A 127 -24.81 8.87 7.40
N ALA A 128 -24.37 7.83 8.10
CA ALA A 128 -23.27 7.89 9.06
C ALA A 128 -21.95 8.28 8.40
N SER A 129 -21.59 7.63 7.29
CA SER A 129 -20.34 7.89 6.55
C SER A 129 -20.32 9.32 5.99
N GLN A 130 -21.45 9.79 5.43
CA GLN A 130 -21.60 11.18 5.00
C GLN A 130 -21.45 12.17 6.15
N THR A 131 -22.01 11.85 7.32
CA THR A 131 -21.88 12.70 8.52
C THR A 131 -20.42 12.74 8.99
N VAL A 132 -19.72 11.61 8.95
CA VAL A 132 -18.29 11.52 9.28
C VAL A 132 -17.48 12.41 8.35
N HIS A 133 -17.60 12.22 7.03
CA HIS A 133 -16.94 13.03 6.01
C HIS A 133 -17.19 14.55 6.19
N MET A 134 -18.47 14.92 6.26
CA MET A 134 -18.90 16.32 6.35
C MET A 134 -18.36 17.00 7.62
N LEU A 135 -18.44 16.34 8.78
CA LEU A 135 -17.98 16.96 10.02
C LEU A 135 -16.46 16.98 10.13
N GLN A 136 -15.74 16.00 9.58
CA GLN A 136 -14.28 16.06 9.53
C GLN A 136 -13.81 17.24 8.69
N THR A 137 -14.37 17.41 7.49
CA THR A 137 -14.05 18.53 6.61
C THR A 137 -14.50 19.87 7.19
N GLU A 138 -15.64 19.92 7.90
CA GLU A 138 -16.09 21.11 8.63
C GLU A 138 -15.11 21.50 9.76
N ILE A 139 -14.68 20.55 10.59
CA ILE A 139 -13.69 20.79 11.66
C ILE A 139 -12.39 21.32 11.08
N LEU A 140 -11.86 20.68 10.02
CA LEU A 140 -10.65 21.15 9.34
C LEU A 140 -10.84 22.59 8.83
N SER A 141 -11.97 22.88 8.20
CA SER A 141 -12.30 24.20 7.67
C SER A 141 -12.43 25.25 8.77
N GLU A 142 -13.11 24.96 9.88
CA GLU A 142 -13.28 25.90 11.00
C GLU A 142 -11.93 26.30 11.62
N ILE A 143 -11.05 25.32 11.84
CA ILE A 143 -9.71 25.57 12.42
C ILE A 143 -8.82 26.31 11.43
N ASN A 144 -8.80 25.89 10.15
CA ASN A 144 -7.92 26.48 9.15
C ASN A 144 -8.40 27.87 8.68
N ASN A 145 -9.69 28.19 8.81
CA ASN A 145 -10.23 29.52 8.51
C ASN A 145 -10.14 30.50 9.68
N ASP A 146 -9.88 30.01 10.90
CA ASP A 146 -9.50 30.88 12.01
C ASP A 146 -8.06 31.37 11.80
N ALA A 147 -7.91 32.65 11.48
CA ALA A 147 -6.60 33.23 11.16
C ALA A 147 -5.59 33.18 12.33
N HIS A 148 -6.06 33.17 13.58
CA HIS A 148 -5.17 33.16 14.74
C HIS A 148 -4.71 31.74 15.06
N LEU A 149 -5.63 30.76 15.05
CA LEU A 149 -5.30 29.35 15.22
C LEU A 149 -4.44 28.83 14.07
N SER A 150 -4.86 29.04 12.82
CA SER A 150 -4.14 28.57 11.64
C SER A 150 -2.72 29.13 11.56
N ALA A 151 -2.52 30.43 11.84
CA ALA A 151 -1.19 31.03 11.87
C ALA A 151 -0.29 30.39 12.93
N ALA A 152 -0.83 30.02 14.10
CA ALA A 152 -0.06 29.39 15.16
C ALA A 152 0.27 27.92 14.84
N LEU A 153 -0.72 27.15 14.38
CA LEU A 153 -0.55 25.73 14.04
C LEU A 153 0.38 25.53 12.85
N ASN A 154 0.29 26.36 11.82
CA ASN A 154 1.16 26.29 10.64
C ASN A 154 2.65 26.58 10.93
N ASN A 155 2.95 27.20 12.07
CA ASN A 155 4.33 27.42 12.52
C ASN A 155 4.92 26.20 13.27
N VAL A 156 4.13 25.16 13.51
CA VAL A 156 4.55 23.94 14.20
C VAL A 156 4.38 22.75 13.28
N THR A 157 5.38 22.53 12.44
CA THR A 157 5.43 21.40 11.51
C THR A 157 6.02 20.15 12.15
N PHE A 158 5.64 18.98 11.67
CA PHE A 158 6.20 17.70 12.08
C PHE A 158 6.38 16.74 10.91
N THR A 159 7.39 15.88 10.99
CA THR A 159 7.58 14.84 9.97
C THR A 159 6.63 13.70 10.27
N ALA A 160 5.65 13.48 9.38
CA ALA A 160 4.79 12.32 9.43
C ALA A 160 5.58 11.05 9.10
N ASN A 161 5.01 9.89 9.45
CA ASN A 161 5.65 8.60 9.16
C ASN A 161 5.77 8.33 7.65
N THR A 162 4.99 9.03 6.83
CA THR A 162 5.09 9.01 5.36
C THR A 162 6.26 9.83 4.81
N GLY A 163 7.00 10.53 5.67
CA GLY A 163 8.06 11.47 5.27
C GLY A 163 7.54 12.86 4.89
N ALA A 164 6.22 13.05 4.81
CA ALA A 164 5.60 14.36 4.61
C ALA A 164 5.85 15.30 5.78
N THR A 165 5.77 16.61 5.52
CA THR A 165 5.78 17.64 6.56
C THR A 165 4.35 18.07 6.84
N ASP A 166 3.80 17.55 7.93
CA ASP A 166 2.45 17.80 8.42
C ASP A 166 2.39 19.01 9.34
N VAL A 167 1.18 19.54 9.50
CA VAL A 167 0.79 20.39 10.63
C VAL A 167 -0.40 19.76 11.37
N ALA A 168 -0.68 20.22 12.58
CA ALA A 168 -1.85 19.81 13.33
C ALA A 168 -3.14 20.28 12.65
N PHE A 169 -4.14 19.40 12.51
CA PHE A 169 -5.36 19.64 11.71
C PHE A 169 -5.03 19.91 10.23
N GLN A 170 -4.21 19.02 9.65
CA GLN A 170 -3.77 19.06 8.27
C GLN A 170 -4.98 18.98 7.32
N ASN A 171 -5.06 19.90 6.37
CA ASN A 171 -6.07 19.84 5.32
C ASN A 171 -5.85 18.61 4.44
N LEU A 172 -6.95 18.01 3.97
CA LEU A 172 -6.90 17.00 2.93
C LEU A 172 -6.29 17.56 1.64
N PRO A 173 -5.61 16.73 0.83
CA PRO A 173 -5.13 17.13 -0.48
C PRO A 173 -6.20 17.79 -1.35
N ALA A 174 -5.80 18.84 -2.07
CA ALA A 174 -6.67 19.46 -3.06
C ALA A 174 -6.91 18.50 -4.23
N GLY A 175 -8.18 18.28 -4.55
CA GLY A 175 -8.61 17.51 -5.71
C GLY A 175 -9.50 18.33 -6.65
N ALA A 176 -9.69 17.83 -7.86
CA ALA A 176 -10.64 18.38 -8.83
C ALA A 176 -11.21 17.28 -9.72
N ASP A 177 -12.52 17.28 -9.86
CA ASP A 177 -13.33 16.30 -10.62
C ASP A 177 -14.42 17.00 -11.46
N ASP A 178 -14.29 18.31 -11.71
CA ASP A 178 -15.21 19.00 -12.60
C ASP A 178 -15.14 18.42 -14.03
N PRO A 179 -16.18 18.59 -14.87
CA PRO A 179 -16.25 17.95 -16.19
C PRO A 179 -15.02 18.19 -17.09
N THR A 180 -14.35 19.34 -16.95
CA THR A 180 -13.13 19.67 -17.71
C THR A 180 -11.96 18.82 -17.21
N THR A 181 -11.79 18.75 -15.90
CA THR A 181 -10.72 18.01 -15.24
C THR A 181 -10.89 16.50 -15.48
N LEU A 182 -12.10 15.95 -15.34
CA LEU A 182 -12.39 14.55 -15.66
C LEU A 182 -12.06 14.19 -17.12
N THR A 183 -12.41 15.06 -18.06
CA THR A 183 -12.09 14.85 -19.49
C THR A 183 -10.59 14.84 -19.72
N ALA A 184 -9.87 15.77 -19.10
CA ALA A 184 -8.42 15.90 -19.24
C ALA A 184 -7.66 14.74 -18.55
N ALA A 185 -8.16 14.25 -17.41
CA ALA A 185 -7.64 13.07 -16.72
C ALA A 185 -7.88 11.80 -17.55
N THR A 186 -9.10 11.59 -18.04
CA THR A 186 -9.45 10.45 -18.91
C THR A 186 -8.56 10.36 -20.14
N ALA A 187 -8.22 11.52 -20.74
CA ALA A 187 -7.33 11.60 -21.89
C ALA A 187 -5.84 11.41 -21.56
N GLY A 188 -5.46 11.34 -20.28
CA GLY A 188 -4.06 11.23 -19.84
C GLY A 188 -3.21 12.43 -20.25
N THR A 189 -3.79 13.64 -20.20
CA THR A 189 -3.09 14.87 -20.65
C THR A 189 -1.85 15.22 -19.83
N SER A 190 -1.82 14.82 -18.56
CA SER A 190 -0.66 14.87 -17.66
C SER A 190 -0.91 13.98 -16.44
N LEU A 191 0.16 13.51 -15.78
CA LEU A 191 0.04 12.77 -14.53
C LEU A 191 -0.57 13.62 -13.41
N LYS A 192 -0.25 14.92 -13.36
CA LYS A 192 -0.84 15.89 -12.43
C LYS A 192 -2.36 15.89 -12.46
N VAL A 193 -2.97 16.04 -13.63
CA VAL A 193 -4.44 16.11 -13.74
C VAL A 193 -5.09 14.77 -13.38
N VAL A 194 -4.47 13.65 -13.74
CA VAL A 194 -4.90 12.32 -13.30
C VAL A 194 -4.88 12.22 -11.78
N GLY A 195 -3.81 12.68 -11.14
CA GLY A 195 -3.68 12.67 -9.69
C GLY A 195 -4.58 13.68 -8.97
N GLU A 196 -4.98 14.79 -9.59
CA GLU A 196 -5.97 15.72 -9.03
C GLU A 196 -7.37 15.09 -8.95
N VAL A 197 -7.75 14.28 -9.95
CA VAL A 197 -8.99 13.47 -9.89
C VAL A 197 -8.86 12.38 -8.83
N PHE A 198 -7.70 11.73 -8.71
CA PHE A 198 -7.45 10.78 -7.63
C PHE A 198 -7.62 11.42 -6.24
N ASN A 199 -7.04 12.61 -6.02
CA ASN A 199 -7.22 13.33 -4.76
C ASN A 199 -8.69 13.66 -4.48
N ALA A 200 -9.48 14.00 -5.50
CA ALA A 200 -10.92 14.24 -5.35
C ALA A 200 -11.65 12.99 -4.85
N ALA A 201 -11.37 11.84 -5.48
CA ALA A 201 -11.91 10.55 -5.05
C ALA A 201 -11.53 10.23 -3.59
N VAL A 202 -10.25 10.36 -3.22
CA VAL A 202 -9.78 10.09 -1.84
C VAL A 202 -10.47 11.00 -0.83
N ASN A 203 -10.65 12.29 -1.16
CA ASN A 203 -11.36 13.24 -0.29
C ASN A 203 -12.81 12.78 -0.03
N VAL A 204 -13.54 12.41 -1.08
CA VAL A 204 -14.92 11.89 -0.98
C VAL A 204 -14.99 10.56 -0.22
N ILE A 205 -13.92 9.76 -0.26
CA ILE A 205 -13.78 8.48 0.46
C ILE A 205 -13.41 8.70 1.93
N SER A 206 -12.86 9.84 2.34
CA SER A 206 -12.63 10.17 3.76
C SER A 206 -13.95 10.12 4.52
N GLY A 207 -14.12 9.14 5.41
CA GLY A 207 -15.38 8.83 6.10
C GLY A 207 -16.15 7.62 5.56
N GLY A 208 -15.72 7.08 4.42
CA GLY A 208 -16.12 5.79 3.85
C GLY A 208 -16.92 5.88 2.53
N ILE A 209 -16.73 4.86 1.69
CA ILE A 209 -17.56 4.64 0.50
C ILE A 209 -18.95 4.18 0.93
N ASN A 210 -19.98 4.76 0.33
CA ASN A 210 -21.37 4.42 0.58
C ASN A 210 -22.25 4.63 -0.65
N ALA A 211 -23.53 4.24 -0.57
CA ALA A 211 -24.43 4.29 -1.71
C ALA A 211 -24.63 5.69 -2.34
N ALA A 212 -24.40 6.77 -1.58
CA ALA A 212 -24.58 8.14 -2.07
C ALA A 212 -23.39 8.65 -2.89
N ASN A 213 -22.16 8.25 -2.54
CA ASN A 213 -20.93 8.71 -3.20
C ASN A 213 -20.32 7.67 -4.16
N LEU A 214 -20.78 6.42 -4.15
CA LEU A 214 -20.22 5.35 -4.97
C LEU A 214 -20.15 5.69 -6.47
N ALA A 215 -21.17 6.39 -7.00
CA ALA A 215 -21.20 6.74 -8.42
C ALA A 215 -20.11 7.75 -8.81
N GLU A 216 -19.84 8.72 -7.94
CA GLU A 216 -18.78 9.72 -8.08
C GLU A 216 -17.41 9.07 -7.98
N VAL A 217 -17.18 8.31 -6.90
CA VAL A 217 -15.95 7.53 -6.70
C VAL A 217 -15.63 6.61 -7.89
N THR A 218 -16.64 5.91 -8.42
CA THR A 218 -16.48 5.04 -9.59
C THR A 218 -16.11 5.86 -10.84
N ALA A 219 -16.73 7.02 -11.04
CA ALA A 219 -16.46 7.88 -12.20
C ALA A 219 -15.02 8.40 -12.16
N ASP A 220 -14.57 8.85 -11.00
CA ASP A 220 -13.23 9.38 -10.78
C ASP A 220 -12.18 8.29 -10.99
N PHE A 221 -12.31 7.13 -10.35
CA PHE A 221 -11.35 6.04 -10.56
C PHE A 221 -11.37 5.49 -11.98
N THR A 222 -12.50 5.54 -12.69
CA THR A 222 -12.54 5.18 -14.12
C THR A 222 -11.75 6.19 -14.97
N ALA A 223 -11.84 7.48 -14.66
CA ALA A 223 -11.04 8.51 -15.31
C ALA A 223 -9.55 8.34 -14.99
N VAL A 224 -9.20 8.04 -13.73
CA VAL A 224 -7.82 7.74 -13.30
C VAL A 224 -7.27 6.51 -14.04
N GLN A 225 -8.00 5.40 -14.05
CA GLN A 225 -7.65 4.17 -14.79
C GLN A 225 -7.37 4.47 -16.27
N SER A 226 -8.27 5.22 -16.91
CA SER A 226 -8.15 5.59 -18.33
C SER A 226 -6.91 6.47 -18.58
N GLY A 227 -6.70 7.47 -17.71
CA GLY A 227 -5.57 8.38 -17.78
C GLY A 227 -4.22 7.69 -17.62
N LEU A 228 -4.08 6.84 -16.59
CA LEU A 228 -2.88 6.03 -16.35
C LEU A 228 -2.61 5.09 -17.53
N THR A 229 -3.66 4.44 -18.07
CA THR A 229 -3.54 3.60 -19.27
C THR A 229 -3.07 4.41 -20.49
N ALA A 230 -3.58 5.62 -20.67
CA ALA A 230 -3.15 6.50 -21.77
C ALA A 230 -1.69 6.93 -21.62
N ILE A 231 -1.24 7.26 -20.41
CA ILE A 231 0.15 7.63 -20.11
C ILE A 231 1.09 6.45 -20.36
N LEU A 232 0.80 5.27 -19.82
CA LEU A 232 1.61 4.05 -20.01
C LEU A 232 1.73 3.63 -21.49
N ASN A 233 0.73 3.94 -22.31
CA ASN A 233 0.76 3.68 -23.76
C ASN A 233 1.37 4.84 -24.58
N ASN A 234 1.81 5.91 -23.94
CA ASN A 234 2.38 7.09 -24.60
C ASN A 234 3.86 7.24 -24.26
N ALA A 235 4.71 6.72 -25.15
CA ALA A 235 6.17 6.78 -25.00
C ALA A 235 6.73 8.22 -24.87
N THR A 236 6.05 9.22 -25.43
CA THR A 236 6.49 10.62 -25.28
C THR A 236 6.21 11.14 -23.87
N MET A 237 5.07 10.77 -23.29
CA MET A 237 4.74 11.15 -21.91
C MET A 237 5.65 10.44 -20.91
N LEU A 238 5.89 9.13 -21.09
CA LEU A 238 6.83 8.40 -20.23
C LEU A 238 8.23 9.01 -20.26
N ALA A 239 8.76 9.33 -21.45
CA ALA A 239 10.06 9.99 -21.58
C ALA A 239 10.11 11.39 -20.96
N GLN A 240 8.96 12.08 -20.82
CA GLN A 240 8.88 13.36 -20.09
C GLN A 240 8.89 13.17 -18.57
N ILE A 241 8.23 12.13 -18.07
CA ILE A 241 8.21 11.77 -16.65
C ILE A 241 9.62 11.32 -16.21
N GLU A 242 10.25 10.44 -16.99
CA GLU A 242 11.56 9.82 -16.72
C GLU A 242 12.76 10.76 -17.05
N ALA A 243 12.49 12.04 -17.32
CA ALA A 243 13.49 12.94 -17.84
C ALA A 243 14.64 13.17 -16.84
N GLY A 244 15.84 12.76 -17.21
CA GLY A 244 17.05 12.90 -16.38
C GLY A 244 17.38 11.65 -15.56
N GLU A 245 16.57 10.60 -15.64
CA GLU A 245 16.82 9.35 -14.95
C GLU A 245 17.83 8.45 -15.67
N THR A 246 18.44 7.54 -14.91
CA THR A 246 19.16 6.40 -15.50
C THR A 246 18.16 5.41 -16.10
N ALA A 247 18.59 4.55 -17.03
CA ALA A 247 17.70 3.55 -17.62
C ALA A 247 17.02 2.63 -16.58
N ASN A 248 17.73 2.28 -15.50
CA ASN A 248 17.18 1.45 -14.42
C ASN A 248 16.14 2.21 -13.59
N ALA A 249 16.38 3.50 -13.32
CA ALA A 249 15.44 4.36 -12.60
C ALA A 249 14.18 4.60 -13.44
N ALA A 250 14.32 4.96 -14.72
CA ALA A 250 13.21 5.09 -15.65
C ALA A 250 12.35 3.81 -15.75
N ALA A 251 13.00 2.64 -15.83
CA ALA A 251 12.28 1.36 -15.81
C ALA A 251 11.52 1.11 -14.50
N ALA A 252 12.06 1.55 -13.36
CA ALA A 252 11.39 1.49 -12.06
C ALA A 252 10.21 2.46 -11.99
N THR A 253 10.35 3.70 -12.47
CA THR A 253 9.28 4.70 -12.54
C THR A 253 8.10 4.24 -13.42
N THR A 254 8.37 3.67 -14.60
CA THR A 254 7.32 3.04 -15.43
C THR A 254 6.65 1.86 -14.71
N LEU A 255 7.44 1.04 -14.00
CA LEU A 255 6.92 -0.09 -13.22
C LEU A 255 6.02 0.39 -12.07
N HIS A 256 6.41 1.42 -11.32
CA HIS A 256 5.61 2.04 -10.27
C HIS A 256 4.28 2.57 -10.82
N LEU A 257 4.29 3.24 -11.98
CA LEU A 257 3.06 3.71 -12.62
C LEU A 257 2.13 2.55 -13.04
N GLN A 258 2.70 1.42 -13.49
CA GLN A 258 1.95 0.20 -13.77
C GLN A 258 1.34 -0.41 -12.51
N THR A 259 2.06 -0.38 -11.38
CA THR A 259 1.55 -0.81 -10.08
C THR A 259 0.36 0.04 -9.64
N VAL A 260 0.47 1.37 -9.73
CA VAL A 260 -0.63 2.30 -9.43
C VAL A 260 -1.87 2.00 -10.29
N LEU A 261 -1.69 1.75 -11.59
CA LEU A 261 -2.81 1.34 -12.45
C LEU A 261 -3.45 0.01 -11.98
N ASN A 262 -2.65 -0.98 -11.60
CA ASN A 262 -3.16 -2.25 -11.10
C ASN A 262 -3.97 -2.07 -9.81
N GLN A 263 -3.51 -1.21 -8.90
CA GLN A 263 -4.19 -0.89 -7.64
C GLN A 263 -5.49 -0.09 -7.84
N VAL A 264 -5.51 0.84 -8.81
CA VAL A 264 -6.77 1.49 -9.23
C VAL A 264 -7.75 0.45 -9.80
N ASN A 265 -7.26 -0.53 -10.57
CA ASN A 265 -8.11 -1.63 -11.06
C ASN A 265 -8.65 -2.48 -9.91
N LEU A 266 -7.83 -2.76 -8.89
CA LEU A 266 -8.23 -3.48 -7.70
C LEU A 266 -9.33 -2.72 -6.93
N GLN A 267 -9.18 -1.40 -6.77
CA GLN A 267 -10.17 -0.54 -6.13
C GLN A 267 -11.54 -0.65 -6.80
N LEU A 268 -11.57 -0.43 -8.12
CA LEU A 268 -12.79 -0.49 -8.95
C LEU A 268 -13.43 -1.88 -8.95
N ALA A 269 -12.62 -2.93 -9.12
CA ALA A 269 -13.13 -4.28 -9.36
C ALA A 269 -13.54 -5.01 -8.07
N LYS A 270 -12.89 -4.70 -6.95
CA LYS A 270 -13.03 -5.47 -5.71
C LYS A 270 -13.58 -4.66 -4.55
N TYR A 271 -13.16 -3.40 -4.40
CA TYR A 271 -13.38 -2.68 -3.15
C TYR A 271 -14.55 -1.72 -3.19
N ASP A 272 -14.67 -0.83 -4.17
CA ASP A 272 -15.65 0.27 -4.12
C ASP A 272 -17.08 -0.20 -3.81
N ALA A 273 -17.61 -1.10 -4.63
CA ALA A 273 -18.97 -1.62 -4.46
C ALA A 273 -19.13 -2.45 -3.18
N ALA A 274 -18.09 -3.18 -2.76
CA ALA A 274 -18.14 -4.01 -1.56
C ALA A 274 -18.05 -3.17 -0.27
N ALA A 275 -17.18 -2.16 -0.26
CA ALA A 275 -17.03 -1.18 0.82
C ALA A 275 -18.32 -0.39 1.02
N ALA A 276 -18.99 -0.01 -0.07
CA ALA A 276 -20.32 0.64 -0.04
C ALA A 276 -21.42 -0.17 0.66
N THR A 277 -21.18 -1.46 0.94
CA THR A 277 -22.09 -2.36 1.66
C THR A 277 -21.55 -2.81 3.03
N GLY A 278 -20.45 -2.23 3.50
CA GLY A 278 -19.86 -2.51 4.81
C GLY A 278 -19.02 -3.78 4.86
N ASN A 279 -18.53 -4.26 3.71
CA ASN A 279 -17.67 -5.44 3.66
C ASN A 279 -16.32 -5.15 4.35
N THR A 280 -16.01 -5.86 5.44
CA THR A 280 -14.80 -5.63 6.24
C THR A 280 -13.50 -5.75 5.44
N THR A 281 -13.39 -6.72 4.53
CA THR A 281 -12.21 -6.90 3.68
C THR A 281 -12.06 -5.72 2.74
N ALA A 282 -13.15 -5.24 2.14
CA ALA A 282 -13.11 -4.10 1.23
C ALA A 282 -12.89 -2.76 1.93
N LEU A 283 -13.45 -2.55 3.12
CA LEU A 283 -13.17 -1.36 3.93
C LEU A 283 -11.69 -1.29 4.29
N ARG A 284 -11.14 -2.43 4.73
CA ARG A 284 -9.71 -2.54 5.03
C ARG A 284 -8.84 -2.33 3.78
N GLY A 285 -9.17 -3.05 2.71
CA GLY A 285 -8.45 -2.98 1.44
C GLY A 285 -8.53 -1.62 0.77
N THR A 286 -9.63 -0.87 0.91
CA THR A 286 -9.71 0.51 0.41
C THR A 286 -8.69 1.40 1.09
N ALA A 287 -8.63 1.38 2.43
CA ALA A 287 -7.66 2.23 3.14
C ALA A 287 -6.22 1.85 2.80
N ASP A 288 -5.91 0.55 2.77
CA ASP A 288 -4.56 0.08 2.46
C ASP A 288 -4.16 0.40 1.00
N ASN A 289 -5.03 0.09 0.04
CA ASN A 289 -4.78 0.30 -1.38
C ASN A 289 -4.65 1.79 -1.78
N LEU A 290 -5.46 2.68 -1.20
CA LEU A 290 -5.38 4.11 -1.52
C LEU A 290 -4.12 4.75 -0.94
N LEU A 291 -3.74 4.39 0.29
CA LEU A 291 -2.51 4.88 0.90
C LEU A 291 -1.27 4.34 0.15
N ASP A 292 -1.30 3.10 -0.30
CA ASP A 292 -0.20 2.52 -1.08
C ASP A 292 -0.04 3.20 -2.46
N ILE A 293 -1.14 3.53 -3.15
CA ILE A 293 -1.08 4.33 -4.39
C ILE A 293 -0.38 5.68 -4.14
N ILE A 294 -0.72 6.36 -3.04
CA ILE A 294 -0.10 7.62 -2.64
C ILE A 294 1.39 7.39 -2.38
N ASP A 295 1.74 6.43 -1.53
CA ASP A 295 3.11 6.14 -1.13
C ASP A 295 4.00 5.79 -2.34
N ILE A 296 3.49 5.04 -3.32
CA ILE A 296 4.22 4.69 -4.56
C ILE A 296 4.56 5.96 -5.36
N VAL A 297 3.59 6.87 -5.56
CA VAL A 297 3.81 8.10 -6.33
C VAL A 297 4.67 9.10 -5.56
N GLN A 298 4.47 9.23 -4.26
CA GLN A 298 5.15 10.21 -3.41
C GLN A 298 6.61 9.83 -3.14
N ASN A 299 6.92 8.54 -3.07
CA ASN A 299 8.30 8.05 -2.90
C ASN A 299 9.08 7.86 -4.21
N ASP A 300 8.42 7.99 -5.36
CA ASP A 300 9.09 8.08 -6.66
C ASP A 300 9.25 9.57 -7.06
N ALA A 301 10.47 10.08 -6.99
CA ALA A 301 10.74 11.50 -7.23
C ALA A 301 10.29 11.98 -8.64
N ALA A 302 10.37 11.12 -9.66
CA ALA A 302 9.96 11.44 -11.01
C ALA A 302 8.42 11.47 -11.11
N LEU A 303 7.73 10.48 -10.54
CA LEU A 303 6.26 10.48 -10.49
C LEU A 303 5.72 11.64 -9.65
N ASN A 304 6.27 11.88 -8.46
CA ASN A 304 5.90 13.01 -7.60
C ASN A 304 6.03 14.35 -8.34
N THR A 305 7.17 14.58 -8.99
CA THR A 305 7.40 15.80 -9.78
C THR A 305 6.42 15.91 -10.95
N ALA A 306 6.19 14.82 -11.69
CA ALA A 306 5.24 14.79 -12.80
C ALA A 306 3.78 14.95 -12.37
N ALA A 307 3.45 14.56 -11.14
CA ALA A 307 2.17 14.80 -10.50
C ALA A 307 2.02 16.23 -9.95
N GLY A 308 3.06 17.07 -10.05
CA GLY A 308 3.04 18.47 -9.62
C GLY A 308 3.60 18.72 -8.21
N GLY A 309 4.25 17.73 -7.61
CA GLY A 309 5.03 17.86 -6.38
C GLY A 309 6.43 18.44 -6.61
N ASN A 310 7.34 18.21 -5.66
CA ASN A 310 8.70 18.76 -5.66
C ASN A 310 9.81 17.70 -5.64
N GLY A 311 9.46 16.43 -5.88
CA GLY A 311 10.34 15.27 -5.80
C GLY A 311 10.45 14.65 -4.41
N ASN A 312 9.68 15.12 -3.43
CA ASN A 312 9.60 14.56 -2.08
C ASN A 312 8.13 14.39 -1.66
N PRO A 313 7.83 13.46 -0.73
CA PRO A 313 6.49 13.31 -0.16
C PRO A 313 5.93 14.61 0.40
N GLY A 314 4.66 14.89 0.12
CA GLY A 314 3.96 16.05 0.68
C GLY A 314 2.54 16.25 0.18
N HIS A 315 1.89 17.29 0.71
CA HIS A 315 0.46 17.56 0.50
C HIS A 315 0.14 18.39 -0.77
N SER A 316 1.01 18.36 -1.78
CA SER A 316 0.88 19.18 -3.00
C SER A 316 0.95 18.35 -4.27
N GLY A 317 0.20 18.74 -5.30
CA GLY A 317 0.10 17.99 -6.55
C GLY A 317 -0.98 16.90 -6.49
N GLY A 318 -1.02 16.08 -7.54
CA GLY A 318 -1.86 14.88 -7.58
C GLY A 318 -1.24 13.70 -6.84
N PHE A 319 -2.06 12.74 -6.42
CA PHE A 319 -1.64 11.61 -5.56
C PHE A 319 -0.91 12.08 -4.30
N ALA A 320 -1.34 13.21 -3.73
CA ALA A 320 -0.64 13.86 -2.63
C ALA A 320 -0.91 13.16 -1.30
N GLU A 321 0.01 13.35 -0.35
CA GLU A 321 -0.08 12.76 0.99
C GLU A 321 -1.34 13.21 1.72
N ASP A 322 -2.13 12.23 2.18
CA ASP A 322 -3.13 12.45 3.23
C ASP A 322 -2.44 12.82 4.55
N PRO A 323 -3.16 13.39 5.52
CA PRO A 323 -2.62 13.61 6.87
C PRO A 323 -1.90 12.38 7.42
N GLY A 324 -0.78 12.62 8.08
CA GLY A 324 0.05 11.58 8.70
C GLY A 324 -0.67 10.85 9.82
N GLY A 325 -0.46 9.53 9.89
CA GLY A 325 -0.92 8.70 11.00
C GLY A 325 0.05 8.71 12.19
N LEU A 326 -0.43 8.24 13.34
CA LEU A 326 0.39 8.01 14.52
C LEU A 326 1.05 6.63 14.47
N THR A 327 2.32 6.55 14.85
CA THR A 327 3.01 5.27 15.03
C THR A 327 2.25 4.44 16.06
N GLY A 328 1.90 3.21 15.67
CA GLY A 328 1.15 2.27 16.51
C GLY A 328 -0.36 2.29 16.30
N THR A 329 -0.90 3.16 15.43
CA THR A 329 -2.28 3.05 14.94
C THR A 329 -2.45 1.81 14.08
N VAL A 330 -1.59 1.69 13.06
CA VAL A 330 -1.40 0.41 12.39
C VAL A 330 -0.23 -0.32 13.04
N THR A 331 -0.49 -1.56 13.42
CA THR A 331 0.54 -2.45 13.98
C THR A 331 0.87 -3.53 12.98
N ARG A 332 2.11 -4.03 13.06
CA ARG A 332 2.51 -5.26 12.38
C ARG A 332 1.51 -6.37 12.65
N PHE A 333 1.22 -7.17 11.63
CA PHE A 333 0.24 -8.26 11.66
C PHE A 333 0.85 -9.52 12.28
N GLN A 334 0.27 -10.01 13.38
CA GLN A 334 0.69 -11.28 13.97
C GLN A 334 0.21 -12.48 13.14
N ASP A 335 1.16 -13.22 12.60
CA ASP A 335 0.92 -14.41 11.80
C ASP A 335 0.56 -15.63 12.66
N ASN A 336 -0.28 -16.48 12.09
CA ASN A 336 -0.38 -17.89 12.47
C ASN A 336 0.72 -18.73 11.79
N GLN A 337 0.76 -20.04 12.06
CA GLN A 337 1.80 -20.91 11.49
C GLN A 337 1.75 -21.02 9.96
N ALA A 338 0.55 -21.03 9.36
CA ALA A 338 0.40 -21.14 7.91
C ALA A 338 0.91 -19.89 7.21
N GLN A 339 0.54 -18.72 7.72
CA GLN A 339 1.05 -17.42 7.30
C GLN A 339 2.57 -17.34 7.48
N THR A 340 3.10 -17.83 8.60
CA THR A 340 4.56 -17.86 8.83
C THR A 340 5.29 -18.70 7.79
N ASN A 341 4.77 -19.88 7.48
CA ASN A 341 5.37 -20.75 6.47
C ASN A 341 5.27 -20.16 5.06
N PHE A 342 4.15 -19.50 4.76
CA PHE A 342 3.94 -18.81 3.49
C PHE A 342 4.94 -17.66 3.31
N TRP A 343 4.99 -16.72 4.25
CA TRP A 343 5.89 -15.55 4.14
C TRP A 343 7.36 -15.94 4.13
N ALA A 344 7.76 -16.92 4.93
CA ALA A 344 9.13 -17.45 4.88
C ALA A 344 9.50 -18.05 3.52
N THR A 345 8.52 -18.65 2.82
CA THR A 345 8.70 -19.17 1.45
C THR A 345 8.70 -18.03 0.44
N PHE A 346 7.79 -17.06 0.59
CA PHE A 346 7.67 -15.89 -0.26
C PHE A 346 8.96 -15.05 -0.28
N VAL A 347 9.47 -14.70 0.90
CA VAL A 347 10.74 -13.94 1.07
C VAL A 347 11.92 -14.70 0.46
N ALA A 348 12.01 -16.01 0.69
CA ALA A 348 13.11 -16.81 0.14
C ALA A 348 13.07 -16.88 -1.40
N GLU A 349 11.87 -16.99 -1.98
CA GLU A 349 11.69 -17.06 -3.43
C GLU A 349 11.99 -15.72 -4.11
N ALA A 350 11.46 -14.60 -3.58
CA ALA A 350 11.76 -13.26 -4.07
C ALA A 350 13.27 -13.01 -4.22
N ASN A 351 14.03 -13.28 -3.16
CA ASN A 351 15.48 -13.09 -3.16
C ASN A 351 16.20 -14.06 -4.11
N THR A 352 15.67 -15.28 -4.31
CA THR A 352 16.22 -16.24 -5.26
C THR A 352 15.99 -15.81 -6.70
N ILE A 353 14.78 -15.36 -7.02
CA ILE A 353 14.42 -14.82 -8.34
C ILE A 353 15.29 -13.59 -8.63
N ASN A 354 15.39 -12.64 -7.70
CA ASN A 354 16.24 -11.46 -7.89
C ASN A 354 17.70 -11.84 -8.18
N ALA A 355 18.27 -12.81 -7.44
CA ALA A 355 19.63 -13.28 -7.71
C ALA A 355 19.79 -13.88 -9.13
N GLN A 356 18.78 -14.59 -9.64
CA GLN A 356 18.77 -15.12 -11.00
C GLN A 356 18.65 -14.00 -12.06
N LEU A 357 17.81 -13.00 -11.83
CA LEU A 357 17.69 -11.83 -12.72
C LEU A 357 18.99 -11.03 -12.75
N ALA A 358 19.59 -10.77 -11.59
CA ALA A 358 20.87 -10.08 -11.48
C ALA A 358 22.00 -10.85 -12.21
N ALA A 359 22.01 -12.19 -12.16
CA ALA A 359 22.97 -12.97 -12.92
C ALA A 359 22.83 -12.78 -14.44
N ILE A 360 21.60 -12.65 -14.95
CA ILE A 360 21.33 -12.37 -16.37
C ILE A 360 21.81 -10.96 -16.74
N VAL A 361 21.48 -9.96 -15.92
CA VAL A 361 21.93 -8.57 -16.09
C VAL A 361 23.45 -8.46 -16.14
N ASN A 362 24.15 -9.20 -15.27
CA ASN A 362 25.61 -9.22 -15.19
C ASN A 362 26.29 -10.14 -16.23
N GLY A 363 25.52 -10.82 -17.10
CA GLY A 363 26.04 -11.71 -18.13
C GLY A 363 26.63 -13.03 -17.61
N THR A 364 26.40 -13.38 -16.34
CA THR A 364 26.82 -14.65 -15.74
C THR A 364 25.71 -15.72 -15.76
N GLY A 365 24.50 -15.33 -16.15
CA GLY A 365 23.34 -16.19 -16.35
C GLY A 365 22.66 -15.93 -17.70
N THR A 366 21.66 -16.75 -18.02
CA THR A 366 20.92 -16.68 -19.29
C THR A 366 19.42 -16.70 -19.02
N ALA A 367 18.66 -15.86 -19.74
CA ALA A 367 17.20 -15.92 -19.74
C ALA A 367 16.73 -17.32 -20.14
N SER A 368 15.68 -17.81 -19.50
CA SER A 368 15.17 -19.16 -19.76
C SER A 368 13.67 -19.24 -19.53
N GLN A 369 13.01 -20.14 -20.25
CA GLN A 369 11.59 -20.43 -20.04
C GLN A 369 11.30 -20.96 -18.63
N ALA A 370 12.27 -21.66 -18.01
CA ALA A 370 12.14 -22.16 -16.65
C ALA A 370 12.04 -21.03 -15.63
N LEU A 371 12.83 -19.96 -15.79
CA LEU A 371 12.75 -18.78 -14.92
C LEU A 371 11.44 -18.02 -15.11
N ILE A 372 10.95 -17.88 -16.36
CA ILE A 372 9.62 -17.32 -16.63
C ILE A 372 8.55 -18.10 -15.87
N THR A 373 8.54 -19.44 -16.00
CA THR A 373 7.57 -20.29 -15.29
C THR A 373 7.72 -20.21 -13.77
N GLN A 374 8.94 -20.05 -13.25
CA GLN A 374 9.17 -19.84 -11.83
C GLN A 374 8.51 -18.54 -11.34
N ILE A 375 8.68 -17.43 -12.05
CA ILE A 375 8.06 -16.14 -11.73
C ILE A 375 6.52 -16.22 -11.83
N GLU A 376 5.98 -16.86 -12.88
CA GLU A 376 4.54 -17.08 -13.00
C GLU A 376 3.96 -17.88 -11.83
N ASN A 377 4.69 -18.89 -11.35
CA ASN A 377 4.27 -19.71 -10.22
C ASN A 377 4.41 -18.96 -8.90
N TYR A 378 5.44 -18.12 -8.75
CA TYR A 378 5.61 -17.24 -7.60
C TYR A 378 4.44 -16.25 -7.47
N ASN A 379 4.06 -15.59 -8.57
CA ASN A 379 2.89 -14.72 -8.62
C ASN A 379 1.59 -15.47 -8.24
N LYS A 380 1.34 -16.64 -8.85
CA LYS A 380 0.16 -17.47 -8.53
C LYS A 380 0.15 -17.95 -7.09
N PHE A 381 1.32 -18.24 -6.51
CA PHE A 381 1.44 -18.67 -5.13
C PHE A 381 1.00 -17.56 -4.16
N GLY A 382 1.41 -16.31 -4.41
CA GLY A 382 0.95 -15.14 -3.66
C GLY A 382 -0.56 -15.00 -3.72
N ALA A 383 -1.10 -14.81 -4.92
CA ALA A 383 -2.54 -14.57 -5.14
C ALA A 383 -3.43 -15.72 -4.61
N SER A 384 -3.00 -16.98 -4.76
CA SER A 384 -3.78 -18.14 -4.28
C SER A 384 -3.80 -18.25 -2.76
N PHE A 385 -2.69 -17.92 -2.09
CA PHE A 385 -2.63 -17.95 -0.63
C PHE A 385 -3.48 -16.82 -0.04
N ASP A 386 -3.36 -15.62 -0.59
CA ASP A 386 -4.13 -14.45 -0.16
C ASP A 386 -5.64 -14.70 -0.22
N ALA A 387 -6.12 -15.17 -1.39
CA ALA A 387 -7.52 -15.51 -1.60
C ALA A 387 -8.05 -16.59 -0.62
N ALA A 388 -7.16 -17.41 -0.04
CA ALA A 388 -7.51 -18.46 0.91
C ALA A 388 -7.50 -18.00 2.39
N GLN A 389 -6.91 -16.85 2.73
CA GLN A 389 -6.88 -16.36 4.11
C GLN A 389 -8.18 -15.66 4.52
N GLY A 390 -8.85 -14.96 3.59
CA GLY A 390 -10.07 -14.19 3.84
C GLY A 390 -9.91 -13.06 4.86
N ALA A 391 -11.00 -12.33 5.14
CA ALA A 391 -11.07 -11.26 6.14
C ALA A 391 -9.99 -10.17 5.98
N VAL A 392 -9.37 -9.76 7.09
CA VAL A 392 -8.43 -8.63 7.16
C VAL A 392 -7.10 -8.95 6.50
N PHE A 393 -6.63 -10.21 6.53
CA PHE A 393 -5.39 -10.58 5.84
C PHE A 393 -5.49 -10.25 4.36
N GLN A 394 -6.59 -10.67 3.73
CA GLN A 394 -6.82 -10.38 2.32
C GLN A 394 -6.86 -8.88 2.04
N GLY A 395 -7.63 -8.11 2.83
CA GLY A 395 -7.66 -6.66 2.67
C GLY A 395 -6.34 -5.95 2.99
N ARG A 396 -5.37 -6.65 3.62
CA ARG A 396 -4.05 -6.11 3.95
C ARG A 396 -2.99 -6.39 2.91
N PHE A 397 -3.17 -7.47 2.15
CA PHE A 397 -2.11 -8.03 1.32
C PHE A 397 -2.53 -8.21 -0.14
N ASP A 398 -3.76 -7.83 -0.50
CA ASP A 398 -4.22 -7.85 -1.89
C ASP A 398 -3.39 -6.90 -2.77
N ASN A 399 -3.12 -5.67 -2.31
CA ASN A 399 -2.36 -4.67 -3.07
C ASN A 399 -0.89 -5.07 -3.27
N GLU A 400 -0.35 -6.01 -2.49
CA GLU A 400 0.96 -6.61 -2.74
C GLU A 400 0.86 -7.94 -3.51
N LEU A 401 -0.06 -8.85 -3.14
CA LEU A 401 -0.10 -10.23 -3.62
C LEU A 401 -1.09 -10.50 -4.78
N ASN A 402 -2.10 -9.66 -4.97
CA ASN A 402 -3.22 -9.91 -5.86
C ASN A 402 -3.71 -8.61 -6.54
N ASN A 403 -3.18 -8.36 -7.73
CA ASN A 403 -3.40 -7.15 -8.54
C ASN A 403 -2.70 -5.87 -8.03
N GLY A 404 -1.52 -5.99 -7.43
CA GLY A 404 -0.63 -4.84 -7.26
C GLY A 404 0.84 -5.17 -7.50
N THR A 405 1.74 -4.93 -6.55
CA THR A 405 3.21 -4.90 -6.76
C THR A 405 3.76 -6.19 -7.37
N LEU A 406 3.46 -7.35 -6.77
CA LEU A 406 3.92 -8.66 -7.22
C LEU A 406 3.53 -8.95 -8.68
N GLN A 407 2.33 -8.52 -9.09
CA GLN A 407 1.85 -8.72 -10.45
C GLN A 407 2.62 -7.84 -11.44
N ALA A 408 2.84 -6.56 -11.09
CA ALA A 408 3.58 -5.62 -11.93
C ALA A 408 5.04 -6.06 -12.11
N ASP A 409 5.70 -6.46 -11.02
CA ASP A 409 7.07 -6.98 -11.04
C ASP A 409 7.18 -8.26 -11.87
N SER A 410 6.25 -9.20 -11.65
CA SER A 410 6.21 -10.45 -12.41
C SER A 410 6.00 -10.21 -13.90
N ALA A 411 5.04 -9.35 -14.28
CA ALA A 411 4.78 -9.03 -15.68
C ALA A 411 5.99 -8.34 -16.34
N THR A 412 6.64 -7.44 -15.63
CA THR A 412 7.83 -6.71 -16.11
C THR A 412 9.01 -7.64 -16.30
N ALA A 413 9.31 -8.50 -15.32
CA ALA A 413 10.37 -9.50 -15.44
C ALA A 413 10.09 -10.50 -16.57
N ILE A 414 8.86 -11.00 -16.69
CA ILE A 414 8.47 -11.94 -17.74
C ILE A 414 8.62 -11.30 -19.13
N LYS A 415 8.12 -10.07 -19.31
CA LYS A 415 8.23 -9.34 -20.58
C LYS A 415 9.68 -9.17 -21.01
N ALA A 416 10.55 -8.73 -20.09
CA ALA A 416 11.98 -8.57 -20.38
C ALA A 416 12.69 -9.91 -20.66
N LEU A 417 12.39 -10.97 -19.91
CA LEU A 417 12.93 -12.31 -20.17
C LEU A 417 12.49 -12.83 -21.55
N GLN A 418 11.24 -12.58 -21.95
CA GLN A 418 10.73 -12.94 -23.27
C GLN A 418 11.44 -12.14 -24.38
N GLY A 419 11.67 -10.84 -24.22
CA GLY A 419 12.45 -10.03 -25.16
C GLY A 419 13.86 -10.60 -25.38
N LEU A 420 14.55 -10.93 -24.29
CA LEU A 420 15.86 -11.56 -24.35
C LEU A 420 15.84 -12.93 -25.05
N LEU A 421 14.81 -13.76 -24.81
CA LEU A 421 14.64 -15.06 -25.48
C LEU A 421 14.30 -14.93 -26.97
N ASN A 422 13.59 -13.86 -27.34
CA ASN A 422 13.24 -13.54 -28.73
C ASN A 422 14.42 -12.92 -29.49
N GLY A 423 15.54 -12.63 -28.81
CA GLY A 423 16.77 -12.15 -29.43
C GLY A 423 16.86 -10.64 -29.52
N ASP A 424 16.24 -9.90 -28.60
CA ASP A 424 16.37 -8.45 -28.55
C ASP A 424 17.84 -8.01 -28.42
N THR A 425 18.18 -6.94 -29.15
CA THR A 425 19.54 -6.38 -29.26
C THR A 425 19.52 -4.86 -29.14
N GLY A 426 20.70 -4.24 -28.95
CA GLY A 426 20.85 -2.79 -28.91
C GLY A 426 20.01 -2.13 -27.81
N ALA A 427 19.21 -1.13 -28.19
CA ALA A 427 18.37 -0.38 -27.26
C ALA A 427 17.27 -1.26 -26.62
N ALA A 428 16.67 -2.19 -27.38
CA ALA A 428 15.66 -3.11 -26.84
C ALA A 428 16.25 -3.98 -25.73
N ARG A 429 17.41 -4.61 -25.98
CA ARG A 429 18.13 -5.37 -24.95
C ARG A 429 18.46 -4.51 -23.72
N THR A 430 18.88 -3.27 -23.92
CA THR A 430 19.22 -2.37 -22.80
C THR A 430 17.99 -2.09 -21.95
N SER A 431 16.84 -1.87 -22.60
CA SER A 431 15.54 -1.73 -21.92
C SER A 431 15.16 -3.00 -21.16
N ASP A 432 15.32 -4.18 -21.76
CA ASP A 432 15.02 -5.46 -21.08
C ASP A 432 15.87 -5.63 -19.82
N LEU A 433 17.17 -5.36 -19.90
CA LEU A 433 18.07 -5.49 -18.74
C LEU A 433 17.75 -4.48 -17.63
N ALA A 434 17.32 -3.27 -18.00
CA ALA A 434 16.84 -2.28 -17.03
C ALA A 434 15.54 -2.74 -16.35
N MET A 435 14.60 -3.29 -17.12
CA MET A 435 13.36 -3.89 -16.60
C MET A 435 13.63 -5.08 -15.66
N LEU A 436 14.61 -5.95 -15.98
CA LEU A 436 15.01 -7.03 -15.07
C LEU A 436 15.60 -6.49 -13.76
N THR A 437 16.34 -5.39 -13.82
CA THR A 437 16.89 -4.73 -12.62
C THR A 437 15.78 -4.13 -11.77
N ALA A 438 14.83 -3.42 -12.39
CA ALA A 438 13.69 -2.82 -11.73
C ALA A 438 12.79 -3.88 -11.06
N ALA A 439 12.36 -4.90 -11.81
CA ALA A 439 11.53 -5.98 -11.26
C ALA A 439 12.27 -6.81 -10.20
N GLY A 440 13.58 -7.03 -10.36
CA GLY A 440 14.40 -7.69 -9.33
C GLY A 440 14.44 -6.91 -8.02
N ALA A 441 14.57 -5.59 -8.10
CA ALA A 441 14.46 -4.70 -6.94
C ALA A 441 13.05 -4.70 -6.33
N GLY A 442 12.00 -4.73 -7.16
CA GLY A 442 10.60 -4.86 -6.75
C GLY A 442 10.35 -6.11 -5.91
N PHE A 443 10.77 -7.29 -6.38
CA PHE A 443 10.65 -8.52 -5.59
C PHE A 443 11.34 -8.45 -4.22
N VAL A 444 12.48 -7.76 -4.14
CA VAL A 444 13.17 -7.53 -2.85
C VAL A 444 12.41 -6.52 -1.98
N ALA A 445 11.83 -5.49 -2.58
CA ALA A 445 10.98 -4.53 -1.88
C ALA A 445 9.76 -5.23 -1.27
N ASP A 446 9.03 -6.05 -2.03
CA ASP A 446 7.92 -6.87 -1.54
C ASP A 446 8.34 -7.77 -0.37
N ALA A 447 9.49 -8.44 -0.48
CA ALA A 447 10.02 -9.29 0.58
C ALA A 447 10.34 -8.49 1.87
N ASN A 448 10.88 -7.28 1.72
CA ASN A 448 11.19 -6.40 2.85
C ASN A 448 9.94 -5.79 3.47
N ASP A 449 8.96 -5.44 2.65
CA ASP A 449 7.69 -4.87 3.09
C ASP A 449 6.93 -5.85 3.98
N VAL A 450 6.68 -7.07 3.49
CA VAL A 450 6.14 -8.18 4.29
C VAL A 450 6.96 -8.40 5.57
N SER A 451 8.30 -8.36 5.45
CA SER A 451 9.17 -8.57 6.61
C SER A 451 9.06 -7.46 7.66
N GLY A 452 8.78 -6.24 7.23
CA GLY A 452 8.48 -5.09 8.08
C GLY A 452 7.09 -5.18 8.70
N ASN A 453 6.12 -5.69 7.96
CA ASN A 453 4.70 -5.62 8.29
C ASN A 453 4.18 -6.81 9.09
N ASN A 454 4.88 -7.95 9.10
CA ASN A 454 4.39 -9.16 9.74
C ASN A 454 5.24 -9.61 10.91
N ILE A 455 4.61 -10.11 11.98
CA ILE A 455 5.29 -10.77 13.09
C ILE A 455 5.08 -12.27 12.92
N ALA A 456 6.17 -13.01 12.74
CA ALA A 456 6.12 -14.47 12.65
C ALA A 456 5.59 -15.08 13.96
N VAL A 457 5.11 -16.32 13.89
CA VAL A 457 4.57 -17.04 15.06
C VAL A 457 5.55 -17.00 16.25
N GLY A 458 5.02 -16.76 17.45
CA GLY A 458 5.84 -16.67 18.67
C GLY A 458 6.61 -15.35 18.83
N GLY A 459 6.29 -14.31 18.04
CA GLY A 459 6.86 -12.97 18.18
C GLY A 459 8.19 -12.76 17.45
N ALA A 460 8.59 -13.69 16.58
CA ALA A 460 9.82 -13.56 15.79
C ALA A 460 9.65 -12.54 14.65
N SER A 461 10.77 -11.97 14.21
CA SER A 461 10.82 -11.08 13.03
C SER A 461 11.19 -11.88 11.79
N TYR A 462 10.79 -11.40 10.61
CA TYR A 462 11.32 -11.92 9.35
C TYR A 462 12.68 -11.32 9.02
N VAL A 463 13.44 -12.04 8.20
CA VAL A 463 14.72 -11.59 7.63
C VAL A 463 14.50 -11.40 6.13
N GLY A 464 14.19 -10.16 5.72
CA GLY A 464 13.77 -9.84 4.35
C GLY A 464 14.80 -10.16 3.26
N SER A 465 16.07 -10.31 3.62
CA SER A 465 17.15 -10.70 2.70
C SER A 465 17.39 -12.22 2.63
N ALA A 466 16.58 -13.04 3.28
CA ALA A 466 16.83 -14.47 3.34
C ALA A 466 16.57 -15.13 1.97
N THR A 467 17.50 -16.00 1.56
CA THR A 467 17.37 -16.83 0.34
C THR A 467 16.91 -18.27 0.65
N THR A 468 16.64 -18.58 1.91
CA THR A 468 16.20 -19.91 2.34
C THR A 468 15.14 -19.79 3.41
N VAL A 469 14.09 -20.61 3.33
CA VAL A 469 12.97 -20.65 4.29
C VAL A 469 13.44 -20.77 5.74
N SER A 470 14.44 -21.62 6.01
CA SER A 470 14.95 -21.84 7.38
C SER A 470 15.61 -20.63 8.03
N LYS A 471 16.02 -19.64 7.21
CA LYS A 471 16.66 -18.39 7.64
C LYS A 471 15.75 -17.17 7.48
N ALA A 472 14.54 -17.35 6.97
CA ALA A 472 13.61 -16.25 6.72
C ALA A 472 12.99 -15.68 8.00
N THR A 473 13.21 -16.31 9.15
CA THR A 473 12.78 -15.82 10.48
C THR A 473 13.99 -15.66 11.41
N SER A 474 13.91 -14.73 12.37
CA SER A 474 14.97 -14.46 13.36
C SER A 474 15.25 -15.65 14.27
N VAL A 475 14.26 -16.54 14.43
CA VAL A 475 14.43 -17.87 15.03
C VAL A 475 14.49 -18.90 13.91
N ALA A 476 15.66 -19.51 13.72
CA ALA A 476 15.88 -20.48 12.65
C ALA A 476 14.98 -21.71 12.80
N GLY A 477 14.37 -22.15 11.70
CA GLY A 477 13.49 -23.33 11.66
C GLY A 477 12.10 -23.13 12.28
N LEU A 478 11.75 -21.89 12.67
CA LEU A 478 10.41 -21.54 13.13
C LEU A 478 9.35 -21.71 12.03
N ALA A 479 9.73 -21.41 10.79
CA ALA A 479 8.99 -21.85 9.62
C ALA A 479 9.18 -23.37 9.44
N GLN A 480 8.20 -24.16 9.91
CA GLN A 480 8.16 -25.60 9.70
C GLN A 480 7.53 -25.90 8.34
N GLY A 481 8.34 -25.95 7.30
CA GLY A 481 7.88 -26.25 5.94
C GLY A 481 7.49 -27.72 5.76
N THR A 482 6.31 -27.97 5.21
CA THR A 482 6.03 -29.18 4.40
C THR A 482 6.61 -29.03 2.98
N THR A 483 7.02 -27.83 2.59
CA THR A 483 7.77 -27.50 1.39
C THR A 483 9.22 -27.96 1.54
N LYS A 484 9.67 -28.85 0.66
CA LYS A 484 11.05 -29.36 0.67
C LYS A 484 12.01 -28.20 0.39
N VAL A 485 12.72 -27.75 1.42
CA VAL A 485 13.78 -26.74 1.31
C VAL A 485 14.92 -27.34 0.49
N THR A 486 15.06 -26.89 -0.75
CA THR A 486 16.31 -27.08 -1.50
C THR A 486 17.03 -25.74 -1.60
N ALA A 487 18.28 -25.72 -2.05
CA ALA A 487 19.06 -24.49 -2.23
C ALA A 487 18.41 -23.48 -3.20
N HIS A 488 17.37 -23.92 -3.90
CA HIS A 488 16.42 -23.10 -4.65
C HIS A 488 15.04 -23.46 -4.10
N PRO A 489 14.29 -22.53 -3.46
CA PRO A 489 12.89 -22.78 -3.22
C PRO A 489 12.25 -23.06 -4.59
N ASN A 490 11.49 -24.16 -4.68
CA ASN A 490 10.90 -24.61 -5.94
C ASN A 490 9.39 -24.56 -5.78
N ILE A 491 8.86 -23.33 -5.78
CA ILE A 491 7.45 -23.06 -6.03
C ILE A 491 7.10 -23.48 -7.48
N ALA A 492 8.10 -23.53 -8.38
CA ALA A 492 7.96 -23.82 -9.81
C ALA A 492 7.37 -25.22 -10.15
N ASN A 493 7.31 -26.16 -9.21
CA ASN A 493 6.76 -27.51 -9.44
C ASN A 493 5.32 -27.69 -8.92
N GLY A 494 4.65 -26.64 -8.44
CA GLY A 494 3.32 -26.78 -7.84
C GLY A 494 3.30 -27.60 -6.54
N THR A 495 4.47 -27.87 -5.94
CA THR A 495 4.61 -28.55 -4.65
C THR A 495 4.68 -27.57 -3.47
N GLY A 496 4.49 -26.27 -3.72
CA GLY A 496 4.18 -25.29 -2.68
C GLY A 496 2.91 -25.75 -1.98
N GLY A 497 3.05 -26.30 -0.77
CA GLY A 497 2.04 -27.13 -0.12
C GLY A 497 0.62 -26.56 -0.26
N THR A 498 -0.34 -27.43 -0.56
CA THR A 498 -1.77 -27.09 -0.52
C THR A 498 -2.07 -26.35 0.78
N ALA A 499 -2.53 -25.10 0.68
CA ALA A 499 -2.95 -24.31 1.82
C ALA A 499 -4.09 -25.05 2.53
N THR A 500 -3.83 -25.59 3.71
CA THR A 500 -4.91 -26.03 4.60
C THR A 500 -5.56 -24.76 5.14
N ALA A 501 -6.80 -24.50 4.75
CA ALA A 501 -7.59 -23.39 5.29
C ALA A 501 -7.62 -23.47 6.83
N ALA A 502 -7.52 -22.32 7.50
CA ALA A 502 -7.83 -22.25 8.92
C ALA A 502 -9.31 -22.61 9.10
N ALA A 503 -9.61 -23.54 10.01
CA ALA A 503 -10.99 -23.86 10.33
C ALA A 503 -11.70 -22.59 10.83
N ALA A 504 -12.73 -22.17 10.11
CA ALA A 504 -13.62 -21.10 10.56
C ALA A 504 -14.16 -21.46 11.95
N THR A 505 -13.73 -20.74 12.98
CA THR A 505 -14.29 -20.92 14.31
C THR A 505 -15.62 -20.19 14.32
N SER A 506 -16.70 -20.87 13.93
CA SER A 506 -18.04 -20.33 14.12
C SER A 506 -18.32 -20.30 15.62
N GLY A 507 -18.49 -19.09 16.15
CA GLY A 507 -18.95 -18.88 17.51
C GLY A 507 -20.37 -19.40 17.63
N THR A 508 -20.54 -20.59 18.20
CA THR A 508 -21.79 -20.97 18.87
C THR A 508 -21.47 -21.27 20.33
N THR A 509 -21.86 -20.33 21.18
CA THR A 509 -22.01 -20.52 22.62
C THR A 509 -23.02 -21.66 22.87
N ALA A 510 -22.56 -22.77 23.43
CA ALA A 510 -23.43 -23.70 24.14
C ALA A 510 -22.68 -24.38 25.31
N SER A 511 -23.36 -24.36 26.45
CA SER A 511 -22.95 -24.69 27.80
C SER A 511 -22.54 -26.16 28.03
N SER A 512 -21.52 -26.33 28.89
CA SER A 512 -21.31 -27.36 29.93
C SER A 512 -21.66 -28.84 29.66
N GLY A 513 -20.67 -29.72 29.92
CA GLY A 513 -20.93 -30.97 30.65
C GLY A 513 -20.13 -32.21 30.23
N GLY A 514 -19.11 -32.57 31.04
CA GLY A 514 -18.99 -33.94 31.56
C GLY A 514 -18.20 -35.02 30.80
N THR A 515 -17.07 -35.39 31.40
CA THR A 515 -16.53 -36.76 31.61
C THR A 515 -15.91 -37.59 30.48
N THR A 516 -14.59 -37.73 30.60
CA THR A 516 -13.71 -38.92 30.47
C THR A 516 -14.33 -40.26 30.07
N LYS A 517 -13.82 -40.90 29.00
CA LYS A 517 -13.38 -42.32 29.03
C LYS A 517 -12.49 -42.72 27.85
N THR A 518 -11.51 -43.55 28.20
CA THR A 518 -10.44 -44.22 27.46
C THR A 518 -10.86 -45.37 26.52
N THR A 519 -9.87 -45.78 25.71
CA THR A 519 -9.56 -47.12 25.13
C THR A 519 -10.28 -47.62 23.88
N GLY A 520 -9.49 -48.16 22.93
CA GLY A 520 -9.98 -49.12 21.94
C GLY A 520 -9.12 -49.31 20.67
N THR A 521 -8.12 -50.18 20.75
CA THR A 521 -7.27 -50.73 19.69
C THR A 521 -8.05 -51.56 18.64
N SER A 522 -7.51 -51.66 17.40
CA SER A 522 -7.27 -52.90 16.60
C SER A 522 -7.74 -52.86 15.13
N THR A 523 -6.77 -53.07 14.21
CA THR A 523 -6.72 -53.96 13.00
C THR A 523 -7.92 -53.98 12.02
N THR A 524 -7.80 -54.05 10.68
CA THR A 524 -7.00 -54.96 9.81
C THR A 524 -7.25 -54.59 8.32
N ASP A 525 -6.26 -54.81 7.45
CA ASP A 525 -6.24 -55.22 6.02
C ASP A 525 -7.39 -54.87 5.04
N ASN A 526 -7.08 -54.37 3.82
CA ASN A 526 -6.70 -55.20 2.65
C ASN A 526 -6.84 -54.48 1.27
N THR A 527 -5.88 -54.77 0.38
CA THR A 527 -5.96 -54.89 -1.12
C THR A 527 -6.30 -53.71 -2.06
N THR A 528 -5.26 -53.29 -2.81
CA THR A 528 -5.03 -53.43 -4.26
C THR A 528 -6.19 -53.30 -5.28
N ALA A 529 -6.08 -52.36 -6.24
CA ALA A 529 -6.21 -52.62 -7.68
C ALA A 529 -5.80 -51.41 -8.54
N ALA A 530 -4.99 -51.68 -9.55
CA ALA A 530 -4.52 -50.77 -10.60
C ALA A 530 -5.55 -50.58 -11.72
N THR A 531 -5.47 -49.48 -12.50
CA THR A 531 -5.45 -49.57 -13.98
C THR A 531 -4.91 -48.30 -14.65
N THR A 532 -3.87 -48.48 -15.45
CA THR A 532 -3.32 -47.58 -16.45
C THR A 532 -4.17 -47.64 -17.73
N LYS A 533 -4.38 -46.52 -18.44
CA LYS A 533 -4.75 -46.55 -19.86
C LYS A 533 -4.10 -45.39 -20.64
N THR A 534 -3.18 -45.78 -21.51
CA THR A 534 -2.52 -44.97 -22.54
C THR A 534 -3.44 -44.79 -23.75
N THR A 535 -3.33 -43.67 -24.47
CA THR A 535 -3.67 -43.64 -25.91
C THR A 535 -2.80 -42.62 -26.64
N THR A 536 -2.06 -43.13 -27.63
CA THR A 536 -1.24 -42.41 -28.60
C THR A 536 -2.10 -42.02 -29.80
N ASN A 537 -1.84 -40.88 -30.43
CA ASN A 537 -2.12 -40.70 -31.86
C ASN A 537 -1.12 -39.73 -32.53
N THR A 538 -0.56 -40.19 -33.64
CA THR A 538 0.33 -39.51 -34.58
C THR A 538 -0.35 -39.37 -35.93
N THR A 539 -0.19 -38.26 -36.66
CA THR A 539 0.05 -38.21 -38.13
C THR A 539 0.29 -36.77 -38.67
N THR A 540 1.54 -36.52 -39.09
CA THR A 540 2.06 -36.09 -40.43
C THR A 540 1.56 -34.86 -41.23
N GLN A 541 2.52 -33.94 -41.46
CA GLN A 541 2.96 -33.13 -42.63
C GLN A 541 2.03 -32.36 -43.60
N GLY A 542 2.50 -31.15 -43.96
CA GLY A 542 2.31 -30.47 -45.25
C GLY A 542 3.19 -29.21 -45.37
N SER A 543 4.04 -29.13 -46.40
CA SER A 543 5.03 -28.06 -46.70
C SER A 543 4.52 -27.12 -47.81
N HIS A 544 4.98 -25.86 -47.91
CA HIS A 544 5.46 -25.18 -49.14
C HIS A 544 5.84 -23.68 -48.95
N HIS A 545 6.79 -23.24 -49.80
CA HIS A 545 7.57 -21.99 -49.96
C HIS A 545 6.76 -20.68 -50.25
N HIS A 546 7.25 -19.41 -50.28
CA HIS A 546 8.45 -18.78 -50.90
C HIS A 546 8.74 -17.34 -50.40
N HIS A 547 9.98 -16.88 -50.66
CA HIS A 547 10.66 -15.57 -50.55
C HIS A 547 9.88 -14.27 -50.90
N ASP A 548 10.23 -13.10 -50.32
CA ASP A 548 11.12 -12.10 -50.95
C ASP A 548 11.55 -10.94 -50.01
N THR A 549 12.74 -10.42 -50.31
CA THR A 549 13.53 -9.35 -49.69
C THR A 549 13.27 -7.98 -50.33
N THR A 550 13.53 -6.87 -49.61
CA THR A 550 14.24 -5.69 -50.16
C THR A 550 14.65 -4.70 -49.07
N ALA A 551 15.86 -4.16 -49.23
CA ALA A 551 16.52 -3.16 -48.41
C ALA A 551 16.47 -1.78 -49.08
N ALA A 552 16.60 -0.71 -48.28
CA ALA A 552 17.14 0.59 -48.73
C ALA A 552 17.72 1.39 -47.54
N THR A 553 18.77 2.14 -47.83
CA THR A 553 19.82 2.69 -46.95
C THR A 553 19.92 4.23 -47.01
N HIS A 554 20.62 4.78 -46.01
CA HIS A 554 21.30 6.12 -45.90
C HIS A 554 20.40 7.33 -45.57
N SER A 555 20.80 8.33 -44.78
CA SER A 555 22.11 9.00 -44.64
C SER A 555 22.24 9.83 -43.34
N SER A 556 23.48 10.27 -43.10
CA SER A 556 24.12 10.89 -41.93
C SER A 556 23.93 12.40 -41.73
N GLY A 557 24.21 12.89 -40.51
CA GLY A 557 24.59 14.29 -40.23
C GLY A 557 25.05 14.52 -38.78
N ALA A 558 26.28 15.04 -38.60
CA ALA A 558 27.01 15.19 -37.33
C ALA A 558 26.91 16.60 -36.72
N SER A 559 27.17 16.73 -35.40
CA SER A 559 28.01 17.81 -34.81
C SER A 559 28.22 17.63 -33.29
N HIS A 560 29.49 17.67 -32.88
CA HIS A 560 29.98 17.81 -31.50
C HIS A 560 29.75 19.22 -30.94
N THR A 561 29.59 19.35 -29.61
CA THR A 561 30.46 20.18 -28.74
C THR A 561 30.29 19.77 -27.27
N SER A 562 31.43 19.55 -26.61
CA SER A 562 31.61 19.21 -25.20
C SER A 562 31.61 20.43 -24.28
N THR A 563 31.08 20.32 -23.07
CA THR A 563 31.67 20.95 -21.87
C THR A 563 31.41 20.09 -20.64
N SER A 564 32.49 19.65 -20.03
CA SER A 564 32.60 18.90 -18.79
C SER A 564 32.21 19.73 -17.57
N HIS A 565 31.45 19.15 -16.64
CA HIS A 565 31.72 19.35 -15.22
C HIS A 565 31.43 18.07 -14.42
N SER A 566 32.32 17.84 -13.46
CA SER A 566 32.58 16.66 -12.67
C SER A 566 31.49 16.35 -11.64
N SER A 567 31.09 15.08 -11.60
CA SER A 567 30.34 14.44 -10.52
C SER A 567 31.02 14.60 -9.16
N PRO A 568 30.23 14.48 -8.09
CA PRO A 568 30.41 13.35 -7.19
C PRO A 568 29.22 12.39 -7.33
N ALA A 569 29.54 11.10 -7.28
CA ALA A 569 28.59 10.01 -7.31
C ALA A 569 27.55 10.16 -6.20
N VAL A 570 26.28 10.35 -6.59
CA VAL A 570 25.14 10.12 -5.71
C VAL A 570 24.83 8.64 -5.82
N GLU A 571 25.06 7.94 -4.73
CA GLU A 571 24.60 6.58 -4.50
C GLU A 571 23.07 6.65 -4.46
N HIS A 572 22.41 6.38 -5.60
CA HIS A 572 20.96 6.30 -5.68
C HIS A 572 20.50 5.06 -4.92
N HIS A 573 20.20 5.24 -3.64
CA HIS A 573 19.38 4.32 -2.89
C HIS A 573 18.01 4.27 -3.58
N HIS A 574 17.72 3.17 -4.29
CA HIS A 574 16.34 2.77 -4.49
C HIS A 574 15.77 2.58 -3.08
N HIS A 575 14.99 3.55 -2.63
CA HIS A 575 14.21 3.39 -1.41
C HIS A 575 13.30 2.20 -1.68
N ALA A 576 13.61 1.05 -1.07
CA ALA A 576 12.57 0.09 -0.73
C ALA A 576 11.42 0.92 -0.14
N MET A 577 10.17 0.65 -0.53
CA MET A 577 8.97 1.28 0.05
C MET A 577 9.12 1.25 1.57
N GLN A 578 9.67 2.33 2.11
CA GLN A 578 10.14 2.40 3.48
C GLN A 578 8.92 2.96 4.20
N HIS A 579 8.27 2.06 4.95
CA HIS A 579 7.16 2.36 5.85
C HIS A 579 5.79 2.49 5.18
N ILE A 580 5.33 1.45 4.46
CA ILE A 580 3.87 1.29 4.19
C ILE A 580 3.10 1.22 5.53
N TRP A 581 3.73 0.79 6.64
CA TRP A 581 3.04 0.57 7.92
C TRP A 581 3.83 0.89 9.21
N GLY A 582 4.60 1.99 9.27
CA GLY A 582 5.37 2.31 10.49
C GLY A 582 5.63 3.78 10.75
#